data_AF-A0A7V9BKA1-F1
#
_entry.id   AF-A0A7V9BKA1-F1
#
_cell.length_a   1.000
_cell.length_b   1.000
_cell.length_c   1.000
_cell.angle_alpha   90.00
_cell.angle_beta   90.00
_cell.angle_gamma   90.00
#
_symmetry.space_group_name_H-M   'P 1'
#
loop_
_entity.id
_entity.type
_entity.pdbx_description
1 polymer ?
#
loop_
_entity_poly.entity_id
_entity_poly.type
_entity_poly.pdbx_seq_one_letter_code
_entity_poly.pdbx_strand_id
1 'polypeptide(L)'
;MTPGDRQRDPTRSSLIAAAIVVVAACLPYLSTIRAYFLQDDFGVIQLMARRPWTMFFRWFTMPWTEDIWQYTPDEIRPFVALSYVMTASWGAAQPAAHHLLNIAIHAGNGLLV
;
A
#
# COMPACT_ATOMS: atom_id res chain seq x y z
N MET A 1 -19.75 28.62 -35.73
CA MET A 1 -18.57 28.30 -34.88
C MET A 1 -18.24 29.54 -34.08
N THR A 2 -18.52 29.52 -32.78
CA THR A 2 -18.19 30.63 -31.89
C THR A 2 -16.68 30.58 -31.53
N PRO A 3 -16.01 31.73 -31.31
CA PRO A 3 -14.57 31.78 -30.99
C PRO A 3 -14.22 31.28 -29.56
N GLY A 4 -15.03 30.37 -29.00
CA GLY A 4 -15.03 30.00 -27.58
C GLY A 4 -14.30 28.71 -27.24
N ASP A 5 -13.84 27.94 -28.23
CA ASP A 5 -13.03 26.74 -28.02
C ASP A 5 -11.60 27.15 -27.65
N ARG A 6 -11.44 27.71 -26.45
CA ARG A 6 -10.16 27.65 -25.74
C ARG A 6 -9.89 26.18 -25.55
N GLN A 7 -9.05 25.66 -26.43
CA GLN A 7 -8.27 24.45 -26.27
C GLN A 7 -7.69 24.47 -24.86
N ARG A 8 -8.42 23.91 -23.89
CA ARG A 8 -7.92 23.74 -22.53
C ARG A 8 -6.71 22.85 -22.71
N ASP A 9 -5.54 23.36 -22.36
CA ASP A 9 -4.30 22.62 -22.43
C ASP A 9 -4.55 21.25 -21.78
N PRO A 10 -4.61 20.16 -22.58
CA PRO A 10 -5.07 18.87 -22.08
C PRO A 10 -4.20 18.42 -20.90
N THR A 11 -2.93 18.84 -20.90
CA THR A 11 -1.95 18.67 -19.84
C THR A 11 -2.40 19.29 -18.51
N ARG A 12 -2.83 20.55 -18.48
CA ARG A 12 -3.21 21.23 -17.22
C ARG A 12 -4.46 20.62 -16.60
N SER A 13 -5.46 20.31 -17.42
CA SER A 13 -6.69 19.68 -16.93
C SER A 13 -6.44 18.25 -16.44
N SER A 14 -5.62 17.47 -17.15
CA SER A 14 -5.22 16.13 -16.70
C SER A 14 -4.38 16.15 -15.42
N LEU A 15 -3.47 17.11 -15.26
CA LEU A 15 -2.68 17.27 -14.03
C LEU A 15 -3.57 17.60 -12.83
N ILE A 16 -4.56 18.48 -13.01
CA ILE A 16 -5.53 18.80 -11.96
C ILE A 16 -6.37 17.58 -11.61
N ALA A 17 -6.82 16.81 -12.60
CA ALA A 17 -7.59 15.59 -12.36
C ALA A 17 -6.76 14.55 -11.59
N ALA A 18 -5.52 14.27 -12.01
CA ALA A 18 -4.61 13.37 -11.31
C ALA A 18 -4.36 13.83 -9.85
N ALA A 19 -4.14 15.13 -9.64
CA ALA A 19 -3.97 15.67 -8.29
C ALA A 19 -5.22 15.45 -7.42
N ILE A 20 -6.43 15.65 -7.97
CA ILE A 20 -7.69 15.38 -7.27
C ILE A 20 -7.80 13.89 -6.91
N VAL A 21 -7.49 12.98 -7.84
CA VAL A 21 -7.53 11.53 -7.61
C VAL A 21 -6.56 11.12 -6.50
N VAL A 22 -5.32 11.60 -6.55
CA VAL A 22 -4.31 11.32 -5.52
C VAL A 22 -4.76 11.84 -4.15
N VAL A 23 -5.27 13.08 -4.07
CA VAL A 23 -5.77 13.65 -2.81
C VAL A 23 -6.94 12.83 -2.29
N ALA A 24 -7.91 12.47 -3.14
CA ALA A 24 -9.06 11.66 -2.76
C ALA A 24 -8.65 10.25 -2.28
N ALA A 25 -7.61 9.66 -2.88
CA ALA A 25 -7.08 8.36 -2.47
C ALA A 25 -6.34 8.41 -1.12
N CYS A 26 -5.70 9.53 -0.79
CA CYS A 26 -4.87 9.65 0.43
C CYS A 26 -5.61 10.24 1.63
N LEU A 27 -6.51 11.21 1.41
CA LEU A 27 -7.14 12.01 2.46
C LEU A 27 -7.85 11.17 3.56
N PRO A 28 -8.59 10.08 3.24
CA PRO A 28 -9.24 9.28 4.27
C PRO A 28 -8.26 8.68 5.30
N TYR A 29 -7.05 8.34 4.87
CA TYR A 29 -6.04 7.67 5.70
C TYR A 29 -5.36 8.60 6.72
N LEU A 30 -5.47 9.92 6.57
CA LEU A 30 -4.92 10.87 7.55
C LEU A 30 -5.51 10.66 8.94
N SER A 31 -6.76 10.23 9.03
CA SER A 31 -7.42 9.90 10.30
C SER A 31 -6.80 8.69 11.01
N THR A 32 -6.14 7.81 10.26
CA THR A 32 -5.57 6.54 10.74
C THR A 32 -4.07 6.60 11.01
N ILE A 33 -3.38 7.70 10.68
CA ILE A 33 -1.91 7.77 10.75
C ILE A 33 -1.33 7.56 12.16
N ARG A 34 -2.13 7.82 13.19
CA ARG A 34 -1.78 7.61 14.61
C ARG A 34 -2.46 6.37 15.22
N ALA A 35 -3.25 5.64 14.44
CA ALA A 35 -3.90 4.43 14.90
C ALA A 35 -2.87 3.32 15.08
N TYR A 36 -3.10 2.48 16.09
CA TYR A 36 -2.30 1.27 16.27
C TYR A 36 -2.66 0.21 15.21
N PHE A 37 -1.88 -0.87 15.18
CA PHE A 37 -2.19 -2.04 14.35
C PHE A 37 -3.58 -2.59 14.64
N LEU A 38 -4.24 -3.08 13.59
CA LEU A 38 -5.53 -3.72 13.69
C LEU A 38 -5.33 -5.21 13.99
N GLN A 39 -5.97 -5.72 15.05
CA GLN A 39 -5.94 -7.15 15.41
C GLN A 39 -4.51 -7.74 15.44
N ASP A 40 -4.31 -8.87 14.76
CA ASP A 40 -3.07 -9.65 14.78
C ASP A 40 -1.98 -9.12 13.84
N ASP A 41 -2.23 -8.01 13.14
CA ASP A 41 -1.26 -7.39 12.21
C ASP A 41 0.10 -7.21 12.89
N PHE A 42 0.11 -6.73 14.14
CA PHE A 42 1.35 -6.56 14.91
C PHE A 42 2.16 -7.87 14.98
N GLY A 43 1.51 -9.00 15.26
CA GLY A 43 2.17 -10.30 15.34
C GLY A 43 2.70 -10.75 13.98
N VAL A 44 1.86 -10.63 12.94
CA VAL A 44 2.23 -11.02 11.57
C VAL A 44 3.44 -10.22 11.08
N ILE A 45 3.46 -8.91 11.31
CA ILE A 45 4.55 -8.03 10.88
C ILE A 45 5.86 -8.41 11.56
N GLN A 46 5.82 -8.72 12.86
CA GLN A 46 7.00 -9.17 13.61
C GLN A 46 7.55 -10.50 13.06
N LEU A 47 6.67 -11.40 12.62
CA LEU A 47 7.04 -12.67 12.02
C LEU A 47 7.60 -12.48 10.60
N MET A 48 7.01 -11.57 9.82
CA MET A 48 7.47 -11.18 8.49
C MET A 48 8.80 -10.43 8.52
N ALA A 49 9.14 -9.73 9.60
CA ALA A 49 10.42 -9.03 9.77
C ALA A 49 11.65 -9.93 9.60
N ARG A 50 11.47 -11.25 9.77
CA ARG A 50 12.53 -12.26 9.62
C ARG A 50 12.65 -12.81 8.20
N ARG A 51 11.71 -12.47 7.31
CA ARG A 51 11.65 -12.98 5.93
C ARG A 51 12.39 -12.02 5.00
N PRO A 52 13.20 -12.52 4.05
CA PRO A 52 13.86 -11.66 3.08
C PRO A 52 12.87 -11.19 2.00
N TRP A 53 13.06 -9.98 1.50
CA TRP A 53 12.26 -9.42 0.41
C TRP A 53 12.30 -10.27 -0.87
N THR A 54 13.35 -11.08 -1.05
CA THR A 54 13.51 -12.01 -2.18
C THR A 54 12.45 -13.12 -2.22
N MET A 55 11.70 -13.34 -1.12
CA MET A 55 10.55 -14.26 -1.10
C MET A 55 9.35 -13.74 -1.91
N PHE A 56 9.37 -12.48 -2.37
CA PHE A 56 8.27 -11.89 -3.13
C PHE A 56 7.74 -12.78 -4.27
N PHE A 57 8.64 -13.34 -5.09
CA PHE A 57 8.24 -14.21 -6.19
C PHE A 57 7.66 -15.55 -5.74
N ARG A 58 8.10 -16.05 -4.57
CA ARG A 58 7.59 -17.30 -4.00
C ARG A 58 6.13 -17.17 -3.58
N TRP A 59 5.73 -16.02 -3.06
CA TRP A 59 4.35 -15.75 -2.61
C TRP A 59 3.31 -15.62 -3.73
N PHE A 60 3.70 -15.75 -5.00
CA PHE A 60 2.75 -15.91 -6.10
C PHE A 60 2.28 -17.35 -6.28
N THR A 61 2.99 -18.31 -5.68
CA THR A 61 2.74 -19.75 -5.87
C THR A 61 2.62 -20.52 -4.56
N MET A 62 2.83 -19.85 -3.43
CA MET A 62 2.77 -20.45 -2.10
C MET A 62 2.09 -19.53 -1.10
N PRO A 63 1.45 -20.09 -0.05
CA PRO A 63 0.90 -19.33 1.05
C PRO A 63 1.89 -18.35 1.66
N TRP A 64 1.46 -17.10 1.83
CA TRP A 64 2.35 -16.05 2.33
C TRP A 64 2.71 -16.19 3.81
N THR A 65 1.78 -16.69 4.61
CA THR A 65 1.95 -16.93 6.05
C THR A 65 2.57 -18.28 6.39
N GLU A 66 2.80 -19.15 5.39
CA GLU A 66 3.40 -20.48 5.56
C GLU A 66 2.82 -21.23 6.77
N ASP A 67 3.62 -21.55 7.78
CA ASP A 67 3.23 -22.32 8.97
C ASP A 67 3.25 -21.46 10.25
N ILE A 68 3.19 -20.13 10.14
CA ILE A 68 3.33 -19.19 11.26
C ILE A 68 2.39 -19.52 12.43
N TRP A 69 1.19 -20.03 12.16
CA TRP A 69 0.19 -20.41 13.16
C TRP A 69 0.04 -21.92 13.35
N GLN A 70 1.04 -22.72 12.98
CA GLN A 70 0.97 -24.19 12.98
C GLN A 70 -0.14 -24.75 12.06
N TYR A 71 -0.69 -23.89 11.19
CA TYR A 71 -1.53 -24.26 10.07
C TYR A 71 -1.15 -23.35 8.90
N THR A 72 -1.33 -23.86 7.69
CA THR A 72 -1.05 -23.12 6.46
C THR A 72 -2.37 -22.73 5.79
N PRO A 73 -2.75 -21.44 5.83
CA PRO A 73 -3.91 -20.97 5.07
C PRO A 73 -3.64 -21.10 3.58
N ASP A 74 -4.65 -21.50 2.81
CA ASP A 74 -4.57 -21.50 1.35
C ASP A 74 -4.79 -20.08 0.80
N GLU A 75 -3.84 -19.18 1.06
CA GLU A 75 -3.93 -17.77 0.69
C GLU A 75 -2.68 -17.29 -0.03
N ILE A 76 -2.85 -16.83 -1.28
CA ILE A 76 -1.78 -16.24 -2.08
C ILE A 76 -1.98 -14.72 -2.09
N ARG A 77 -1.22 -14.00 -1.25
CA ARG A 77 -1.29 -12.52 -1.09
C ARG A 77 0.08 -11.85 -1.19
N PRO A 78 0.77 -11.93 -2.35
CA PRO A 78 2.16 -11.50 -2.49
C PRO A 78 2.39 -10.02 -2.15
N PHE A 79 1.45 -9.14 -2.51
CA PHE A 79 1.58 -7.71 -2.23
C PHE A 79 1.36 -7.35 -0.75
N VAL A 80 0.51 -8.11 -0.04
CA VAL A 80 0.32 -7.96 1.41
C VAL A 80 1.58 -8.42 2.14
N ALA A 81 2.14 -9.56 1.76
CA ALA A 81 3.38 -10.07 2.33
C ALA A 81 4.56 -9.13 2.07
N LEU A 82 4.67 -8.61 0.85
CA LEU A 82 5.70 -7.63 0.50
C LEU A 82 5.54 -6.33 1.29
N SER A 83 4.32 -5.81 1.44
CA SER A 83 4.11 -4.58 2.22
C SER A 83 4.56 -4.76 3.66
N TYR A 84 4.24 -5.90 4.31
CA TYR A 84 4.70 -6.19 5.66
C TYR A 84 6.23 -6.30 5.79
N VAL A 85 6.92 -6.95 4.84
CA VAL A 85 8.39 -7.02 4.86
C VAL A 85 9.02 -5.64 4.66
N MET A 86 8.49 -4.84 3.74
CA MET A 86 8.98 -3.49 3.48
C MET A 86 8.83 -2.59 4.73
N THR A 87 7.67 -2.60 5.36
CA THR A 87 7.42 -1.83 6.58
C THR A 87 8.22 -2.34 7.77
N ALA A 88 8.38 -3.66 7.90
CA ALA A 88 9.17 -4.24 8.98
C ALA A 88 10.64 -3.81 8.90
N SER A 89 11.17 -3.51 7.70
CA SER A 89 12.53 -2.98 7.51
C SER A 89 12.72 -1.58 8.11
N TRP A 90 11.65 -0.81 8.29
CA TRP A 90 11.65 0.48 9.01
C TRP A 90 11.36 0.32 10.51
N GLY A 91 10.99 -0.89 10.95
CA GLY A 91 10.72 -1.25 12.33
C GLY A 91 9.36 -1.93 12.47
N ALA A 92 9.36 -3.23 12.78
CA ALA A 92 8.15 -4.05 12.91
C ALA A 92 7.17 -3.59 14.01
N ALA A 93 7.60 -2.71 14.93
CA ALA A 93 6.77 -2.13 15.99
C ALA A 93 6.34 -0.68 15.69
N GLN A 94 6.41 -0.23 14.44
CA GLN A 94 6.12 1.16 14.07
C GLN A 94 4.85 1.29 13.19
N PRO A 95 3.65 1.43 13.78
CA PRO A 95 2.41 1.60 13.01
C PRO A 95 2.46 2.76 12.00
N ALA A 96 3.15 3.86 12.36
CA ALA A 96 3.32 5.01 11.47
C ALA A 96 4.02 4.64 10.16
N ALA A 97 5.02 3.74 10.19
CA ALA A 97 5.71 3.26 9.00
C ALA A 97 4.75 2.53 8.05
N HIS A 98 3.82 1.75 8.60
CA HIS A 98 2.79 1.06 7.82
C HIS A 98 1.79 2.02 7.18
N HIS A 99 1.30 2.98 7.94
CA HIS A 99 0.36 3.98 7.41
C HIS A 99 1.00 4.83 6.32
N LEU A 100 2.26 5.24 6.51
CA LEU A 100 3.01 6.00 5.51
C LEU A 100 3.23 5.20 4.23
N LEU A 101 3.60 3.92 4.32
CA LEU A 101 3.74 3.07 3.14
C LEU A 101 2.39 2.89 2.42
N ASN A 102 1.31 2.63 3.15
CA ASN A 102 -0.03 2.50 2.57
C ASN A 102 -0.44 3.78 1.83
N ILE A 103 -0.28 4.95 2.45
CA ILE A 103 -0.55 6.25 1.82
C ILE A 103 0.29 6.43 0.55
N ALA A 104 1.57 6.08 0.57
CA ALA A 104 2.44 6.14 -0.59
C ALA A 104 1.96 5.22 -1.74
N ILE A 105 1.51 4.01 -1.41
CA ILE A 105 0.92 3.08 -2.39
C ILE A 105 -0.38 3.66 -2.98
N HIS A 106 -1.25 4.23 -2.16
CA HIS A 106 -2.48 4.90 -2.64
C HIS A 106 -2.17 6.08 -3.55
N ALA A 107 -1.19 6.91 -3.20
CA ALA A 107 -0.73 8.01 -4.05
C ALA A 107 -0.19 7.50 -5.39
N GLY A 108 0.64 6.46 -5.37
CA GLY A 108 1.15 5.81 -6.58
C GLY A 108 0.03 5.29 -7.48
N ASN A 109 -0.95 4.56 -6.90
CA ASN A 109 -2.11 4.08 -7.65
C ASN A 109 -2.95 5.22 -8.23
N GLY A 110 -3.12 6.32 -7.49
CA GLY A 110 -3.83 7.51 -7.97
C GLY A 110 -3.13 8.24 -9.13
N LEU A 111 -1.84 8.02 -9.34
CA LEU A 111 -1.11 8.53 -10.52
C LEU A 111 -1.24 7.62 -11.74
N LEU A 112 -1.63 6.35 -11.55
CA LEU A 112 -1.72 5.34 -12.61
C LEU A 112 -3.14 5.19 -13.19
N VAL A 113 -4.14 5.85 -12.58
CA VAL A 113 -5.56 5.85 -12.98
C VAL A 113 -5.95 7.25 -13.47
#